data_AF-A0A2R4M0W8-F1
#
_entry.id   AF-A0A2R4M0W8-F1
#
_cell.length_a   1.000
_cell.length_b   1.000
_cell.length_c   1.000
_cell.angle_alpha   90.00
_cell.angle_beta   90.00
_cell.angle_gamma   90.00
#
_symmetry.space_group_name_H-M   'P 1'
#
loop_
_entity.id
_entity.type
_entity.pdbx_description
1 polymer ?
#
loop_
_entity_poly.entity_id
_entity_poly.type
_entity_poly.pdbx_seq_one_letter_code
_entity_poly.pdbx_strand_id
1 'polypeptide(L)'
;MLIAPNFPQTSLSVQTASATSGPQAPVTHTTERSGFTDQPSAPTAEAIYADYDLTHISPDEIDEMTDRLREAGIYEFGDMMMLETRGTRFQQHLCNCLYQAGITNSPSFDGTQKSDVIASFKFQIEMSRRAGDPIEVAQKSLDRLEEIHAQAQADRAKAQAVPSRATPPPALAQSLLGFMAQSG
;
A
#
# COMPACT_ATOMS: atom_id res chain seq x y z
N MET A 1 9.83 -24.56 47.92
CA MET A 1 8.38 -24.50 47.65
C MET A 1 8.19 -23.88 46.28
N LEU A 2 7.92 -24.70 45.25
CA LEU A 2 7.61 -24.24 43.90
C LEU A 2 6.10 -24.07 43.78
N ILE A 3 5.66 -22.88 43.35
CA ILE A 3 4.27 -22.59 43.01
C ILE A 3 4.12 -22.85 41.50
N ALA A 4 3.38 -23.90 41.15
CA ALA A 4 3.04 -24.23 39.77
C ALA A 4 1.86 -23.36 39.29
N PRO A 5 1.88 -22.82 38.06
CA PRO A 5 0.72 -22.15 37.49
C PRO A 5 -0.35 -23.16 37.06
N ASN A 6 -1.57 -22.94 37.55
CA ASN A 6 -2.78 -23.70 37.25
C ASN A 6 -3.35 -23.23 35.90
N PHE A 7 -3.19 -24.02 34.84
CA PHE A 7 -3.85 -23.80 33.55
C PHE A 7 -5.10 -24.68 33.45
N PRO A 8 -6.29 -24.13 33.15
CA PRO A 8 -7.49 -24.94 32.94
C PRO A 8 -7.39 -25.73 31.63
N GLN A 9 -7.54 -27.05 31.72
CA GLN A 9 -7.63 -27.96 30.58
C GLN A 9 -9.03 -27.88 29.95
N THR A 10 -9.11 -27.29 28.76
CA THR A 10 -10.32 -27.39 27.93
C THR A 10 -10.21 -28.64 27.06
N SER A 11 -10.95 -29.69 27.43
CA SER A 11 -11.06 -30.94 26.69
C SER A 11 -11.76 -30.72 25.34
N LEU A 12 -11.07 -30.97 24.23
CA LEU A 12 -11.65 -31.06 22.89
C LEU A 12 -12.33 -32.43 22.73
N SER A 13 -13.64 -32.48 22.95
CA SER A 13 -14.45 -33.65 22.61
C SER A 13 -14.73 -33.67 21.11
N VAL A 14 -13.96 -34.46 20.36
CA VAL A 14 -14.26 -34.81 18.97
C VAL A 14 -15.42 -35.82 18.99
N GLN A 15 -16.63 -35.35 18.72
CA GLN A 15 -17.77 -36.23 18.44
C GLN A 15 -17.82 -36.53 16.95
N THR A 16 -17.26 -37.67 16.57
CA THR A 16 -17.57 -38.36 15.32
C THR A 16 -18.96 -38.98 15.43
N ALA A 17 -19.94 -38.43 14.70
CA ALA A 17 -21.23 -39.07 14.48
C ALA A 17 -21.41 -39.33 12.98
N SER A 18 -21.13 -40.57 12.57
CA SER A 18 -21.58 -41.13 11.30
C SER A 18 -23.05 -41.53 11.44
N ALA A 19 -23.95 -40.93 10.65
CA ALA A 19 -25.31 -41.43 10.48
C ALA A 19 -25.77 -41.20 9.04
N THR A 20 -25.75 -42.29 8.28
CA THR A 20 -26.44 -42.45 6.99
C THR A 20 -27.94 -42.57 7.22
N SER A 21 -28.77 -41.77 6.53
CA SER A 21 -30.13 -42.17 6.06
C SER A 21 -30.82 -41.10 5.20
N GLY A 22 -31.19 -41.49 3.96
CA GLY A 22 -32.45 -41.10 3.31
C GLY A 22 -32.43 -39.96 2.28
N PRO A 23 -32.97 -40.15 1.05
CA PRO A 23 -32.98 -39.14 -0.01
C PRO A 23 -34.20 -38.21 0.12
N GLN A 24 -33.98 -36.91 0.33
CA GLN A 24 -34.99 -35.87 0.12
C GLN A 24 -34.70 -35.12 -1.18
N ALA A 25 -35.75 -34.98 -1.99
CA ALA A 25 -35.77 -34.40 -3.33
C ALA A 25 -35.15 -32.98 -3.41
N PRO A 26 -34.56 -32.61 -4.56
CA PRO A 26 -33.92 -31.31 -4.71
C PRO A 26 -35.00 -30.21 -4.74
N VAL A 27 -35.02 -29.37 -3.72
CA VAL A 27 -35.73 -28.09 -3.79
C VAL A 27 -34.82 -27.14 -4.55
N THR A 28 -35.13 -26.92 -5.83
CA THR A 28 -34.44 -25.98 -6.69
C THR A 28 -34.68 -24.56 -6.18
N HIS A 29 -33.78 -24.06 -5.34
CA HIS A 29 -33.65 -22.63 -5.11
C HIS A 29 -32.83 -22.05 -6.28
N THR A 30 -33.52 -21.74 -7.37
CA THR A 30 -33.00 -20.80 -8.37
C THR A 30 -32.95 -19.44 -7.69
N THR A 31 -31.87 -19.16 -6.97
CA THR A 31 -31.50 -17.78 -6.66
C THR A 31 -31.01 -17.19 -7.97
N GLU A 32 -31.90 -16.51 -8.67
CA GLU A 32 -31.55 -15.57 -9.72
C GLU A 32 -30.58 -14.55 -9.10
N ARG A 33 -29.27 -14.73 -9.37
CA ARG A 33 -28.23 -13.75 -9.03
C ARG A 33 -28.41 -12.56 -9.98
N SER A 34 -29.42 -11.76 -9.66
CA SER A 34 -29.66 -10.47 -10.27
C SER A 34 -28.47 -9.57 -9.95
N GLY A 35 -27.82 -9.06 -11.01
CA GLY A 35 -26.95 -7.89 -10.98
C GLY A 35 -25.75 -7.95 -10.03
N PHE A 36 -24.69 -8.66 -10.43
CA PHE A 36 -23.36 -8.19 -10.06
C PHE A 36 -23.09 -6.94 -10.91
N THR A 37 -23.56 -5.79 -10.43
CA THR A 37 -23.00 -4.50 -10.86
C THR A 37 -21.50 -4.60 -10.70
N ASP A 38 -20.74 -4.40 -11.78
CA ASP A 38 -19.28 -4.28 -11.78
C ASP A 38 -18.87 -3.33 -10.66
N GLN A 39 -18.53 -3.88 -9.50
CA GLN A 39 -17.85 -3.13 -8.47
C GLN A 39 -16.49 -2.81 -9.08
N PRO A 40 -16.05 -1.53 -9.10
CA PRO A 40 -14.73 -1.20 -9.63
C PRO A 40 -13.72 -2.10 -8.95
N SER A 41 -12.94 -2.84 -9.76
CA SER A 41 -11.92 -3.74 -9.24
C SER A 41 -11.01 -2.97 -8.30
N ALA A 42 -10.72 -3.54 -7.13
CA ALA A 42 -9.80 -2.92 -6.19
C ALA A 42 -8.48 -2.55 -6.90
N PRO A 43 -7.89 -1.38 -6.63
CA PRO A 43 -6.66 -0.97 -7.27
C PRO A 43 -5.54 -1.99 -6.97
N THR A 44 -4.70 -2.28 -7.96
CA THR A 44 -3.54 -3.15 -7.75
C THR A 44 -2.45 -2.41 -6.96
N ALA A 45 -1.47 -3.15 -6.43
CA ALA A 45 -0.38 -2.58 -5.64
C ALA A 45 0.40 -1.57 -6.49
N GLU A 46 0.69 -1.96 -7.73
CA GLU A 46 1.45 -1.17 -8.70
C GLU A 46 0.75 0.15 -9.01
N ALA A 47 -0.58 0.13 -9.13
CA ALA A 47 -1.37 1.35 -9.34
C ALA A 47 -1.30 2.29 -8.15
N ILE A 48 -1.33 1.77 -6.91
CA ILE A 48 -1.18 2.58 -5.70
C ILE A 48 0.24 3.15 -5.61
N TYR A 49 1.28 2.32 -5.79
CA TYR A 49 2.66 2.78 -5.75
C TYR A 49 2.99 3.79 -6.85
N ALA A 50 2.35 3.70 -8.02
CA ALA A 50 2.50 4.67 -9.10
C ALA A 50 2.01 6.08 -8.73
N ASP A 51 1.25 6.27 -7.66
CA ASP A 51 0.85 7.60 -7.19
C ASP A 51 1.92 8.27 -6.32
N TYR A 52 2.90 7.52 -5.78
CA TYR A 52 3.90 8.04 -4.85
C TYR A 52 5.35 7.94 -5.39
N ASP A 53 6.16 8.99 -5.19
CA ASP A 53 7.61 8.93 -5.49
C ASP A 53 8.40 8.66 -4.22
N LEU A 54 8.88 7.43 -4.04
CA LEU A 54 9.60 7.02 -2.82
C LEU A 54 10.94 7.74 -2.61
N THR A 55 11.46 8.44 -3.62
CA THR A 55 12.65 9.31 -3.47
C THR A 55 12.30 10.73 -3.01
N HIS A 56 11.00 11.07 -3.00
CA HIS A 56 10.47 12.38 -2.64
C HIS A 56 9.08 12.27 -1.99
N ILE A 57 8.98 11.47 -0.92
CA ILE A 57 7.75 11.17 -0.20
C ILE A 57 7.81 11.68 1.24
N SER A 58 6.69 12.18 1.76
CA SER A 58 6.55 12.57 3.16
C SER A 58 6.04 11.42 4.04
N PRO A 59 6.31 11.44 5.35
CA PRO A 59 5.71 10.49 6.28
C PRO A 59 4.17 10.41 6.25
N ASP A 60 3.47 11.53 5.99
CA ASP A 60 2.01 11.54 5.81
C ASP A 60 1.59 10.78 4.53
N GLU A 61 2.31 10.97 3.43
CA GLU A 61 2.08 10.27 2.16
C GLU A 61 2.34 8.76 2.30
N ILE A 62 3.30 8.36 3.14
CA ILE A 62 3.55 6.95 3.47
C ILE A 62 2.37 6.36 4.24
N ASP A 63 1.84 7.07 5.24
CA ASP A 63 0.66 6.64 5.98
C ASP A 63 -0.56 6.47 5.05
N GLU A 64 -0.79 7.41 4.15
CA GLU A 64 -1.86 7.32 3.15
C GLU A 64 -1.67 6.12 2.20
N MET A 65 -0.46 5.94 1.67
CA MET A 65 -0.14 4.82 0.78
C MET A 65 -0.36 3.47 1.47
N THR A 66 0.09 3.31 2.72
CA THR A 66 -0.09 2.08 3.49
C THR A 66 -1.56 1.82 3.83
N ASP A 67 -2.35 2.86 4.10
CA ASP A 67 -3.80 2.72 4.30
C ASP A 67 -4.48 2.22 3.01
N ARG A 68 -4.13 2.79 1.85
CA ARG A 68 -4.66 2.34 0.54
C ARG A 68 -4.28 0.89 0.21
N LEU A 69 -3.04 0.49 0.49
CA LEU A 69 -2.59 -0.90 0.31
C LEU A 69 -3.40 -1.86 1.19
N ARG A 70 -3.63 -1.48 2.45
CA ARG A 70 -4.43 -2.27 3.40
C ARG A 70 -5.89 -2.39 2.95
N GLU A 71 -6.49 -1.30 2.50
CA GLU A 71 -7.87 -1.26 2.00
C GLU A 71 -8.07 -2.12 0.74
N ALA A 72 -7.04 -2.18 -0.12
CA ALA A 72 -7.03 -3.05 -1.30
C ALA A 72 -6.79 -4.55 -0.97
N GLY A 73 -6.57 -4.90 0.30
CA GLY A 73 -6.24 -6.25 0.73
C GLY A 73 -4.81 -6.69 0.39
N ILE A 74 -3.94 -5.73 0.06
CA ILE A 74 -2.56 -5.96 -0.38
C ILE A 74 -1.68 -5.85 0.86
N TYR A 75 -1.42 -7.00 1.49
CA TYR A 75 -0.69 -7.05 2.75
C TYR A 75 0.47 -8.03 2.68
N GLU A 76 1.63 -7.53 2.27
CA GLU A 76 2.90 -8.20 2.49
C GLU A 76 3.53 -7.64 3.77
N PHE A 77 3.59 -8.48 4.82
CA PHE A 77 3.94 -8.05 6.17
C PHE A 77 5.29 -7.33 6.24
N GLY A 78 6.32 -7.83 5.55
CA GLY A 78 7.66 -7.24 5.58
C GLY A 78 7.70 -5.83 4.98
N ASP A 79 7.03 -5.64 3.85
CA ASP A 79 6.98 -4.36 3.14
C ASP A 79 6.14 -3.35 3.92
N MET A 80 4.98 -3.78 4.43
CA MET A 80 4.10 -2.96 5.26
C MET A 80 4.80 -2.52 6.56
N MET A 81 5.48 -3.44 7.26
CA MET A 81 6.26 -3.08 8.45
C MET A 81 7.31 -2.02 8.16
N MET A 82 8.05 -2.16 7.06
CA MET A 82 9.08 -1.20 6.68
C MET A 82 8.47 0.17 6.40
N LEU A 83 7.40 0.24 5.61
CA LEU A 83 6.72 1.49 5.29
C LEU A 83 6.08 2.13 6.53
N GLU A 84 5.35 1.38 7.35
CA GLU A 84 4.66 1.92 8.53
C GLU A 84 5.62 2.53 9.55
N THR A 85 6.84 1.99 9.73
CA THR A 85 7.86 2.61 10.61
C THR A 85 8.41 3.95 10.11
N ARG A 86 8.10 4.31 8.86
CA ARG A 86 8.43 5.60 8.25
C ARG A 86 7.23 6.54 8.18
N GLY A 87 6.02 6.08 8.50
CA GLY A 87 4.82 6.91 8.55
C GLY A 87 4.84 7.91 9.72
N THR A 88 4.06 8.97 9.58
CA THR A 88 3.84 10.00 10.62
C THR A 88 3.38 9.36 11.93
N ARG A 89 2.42 8.44 11.87
CA ARG A 89 1.86 7.77 13.06
C ARG A 89 2.94 7.11 13.92
N PHE A 90 3.86 6.38 13.29
CA PHE A 90 4.95 5.72 14.01
C PHE A 90 6.00 6.71 14.51
N GLN A 91 6.47 7.60 13.63
CA GLN A 91 7.54 8.54 13.97
C GLN A 91 7.12 9.51 15.09
N GLN A 92 5.89 10.02 15.03
CA GLN A 92 5.33 10.85 16.09
C GLN A 92 5.16 10.08 17.41
N HIS A 93 4.71 8.82 17.34
CA HIS A 93 4.65 7.96 18.53
C HIS A 93 6.03 7.77 19.16
N LEU A 94 7.07 7.55 18.34
CA LEU A 94 8.44 7.43 18.81
C LEU A 94 8.94 8.73 19.46
N CYS A 95 8.71 9.89 18.84
CA CYS A 95 9.03 11.20 19.44
C CYS A 95 8.33 11.41 20.79
N ASN A 96 7.05 11.03 20.90
CA ASN A 96 6.29 11.11 22.15
C ASN A 96 6.88 10.20 23.24
N CYS A 97 7.28 8.97 22.88
CA CYS A 97 7.93 8.04 23.80
C CYS A 97 9.28 8.56 24.30
N LEU A 98 10.09 9.14 23.41
CA LEU A 98 11.37 9.76 23.80
C LEU A 98 11.16 10.95 24.73
N TYR A 99 10.18 11.79 24.44
CA TYR A 99 9.81 12.91 25.29
C TYR A 99 9.37 12.44 26.70
N GLN A 100 8.52 11.41 26.77
CA GLN A 100 8.08 10.81 28.04
C GLN A 100 9.24 10.17 28.82
N ALA A 101 10.26 9.64 28.12
CA ALA A 101 11.48 9.13 28.73
C ALA A 101 12.46 10.23 29.20
N GLY A 102 12.08 11.51 29.08
CA GLY A 102 12.89 12.66 29.50
C GLY A 102 13.90 13.14 28.45
N ILE A 103 13.84 12.62 27.21
CA ILE A 103 14.69 13.07 26.10
C ILE A 103 13.99 14.24 25.39
N THR A 104 14.21 15.44 25.91
CA THR A 104 13.53 16.68 25.47
C THR A 104 14.23 17.41 24.34
N ASN A 105 15.48 17.06 24.02
CA ASN A 105 16.24 17.60 22.89
C ASN A 105 15.88 16.92 21.55
N SER A 106 14.76 16.20 21.50
CA SER A 106 14.30 15.56 20.27
C SER A 106 13.81 16.64 19.30
N PRO A 107 14.29 16.67 18.05
CA PRO A 107 13.80 17.63 17.06
C PRO A 107 12.28 17.48 16.88
N SER A 108 11.61 18.60 16.62
CA SER A 108 10.18 18.59 16.28
C SER A 108 9.98 17.77 15.00
N PHE A 109 9.09 16.79 15.05
CA PHE A 109 8.74 15.97 13.90
C PHE A 109 7.72 16.69 13.00
N ASP A 110 7.98 16.70 11.70
CA ASP A 110 7.11 17.26 10.66
C ASP A 110 6.73 16.15 9.67
N GLY A 111 5.47 15.71 9.71
CA GLY A 111 4.94 14.66 8.84
C GLY A 111 4.85 15.04 7.36
N THR A 112 4.97 16.33 7.05
CA THR A 112 4.92 16.84 5.66
C THR A 112 6.31 16.92 5.01
N GLN A 113 7.38 16.75 5.80
CA GLN A 113 8.74 16.86 5.31
C GLN A 113 9.08 15.69 4.38
N LYS A 114 9.23 15.99 3.09
CA LYS A 114 9.60 15.00 2.07
C LYS A 114 11.05 14.55 2.21
N SER A 115 11.29 13.26 1.97
CA SER A 115 12.61 12.65 2.04
C SER A 115 12.76 11.50 1.04
N ASP A 116 14.00 11.06 0.85
CA ASP A 116 14.32 9.86 0.08
C ASP A 116 14.29 8.64 1.01
N VAL A 117 13.17 7.90 0.96
CA VAL A 117 12.96 6.73 1.81
C VAL A 117 13.89 5.58 1.41
N ILE A 118 14.16 5.41 0.11
CA ILE A 118 15.07 4.38 -0.40
C ILE A 118 16.49 4.64 0.10
N ALA A 119 16.98 5.88 0.00
CA ALA A 119 18.28 6.27 0.55
C ALA A 119 18.32 6.08 2.07
N SER A 120 17.24 6.39 2.78
CA SER A 120 17.16 6.18 4.23
C SER A 120 17.34 4.70 4.62
N PHE A 121 16.75 3.77 3.86
CA PHE A 121 16.90 2.34 4.09
C PHE A 121 18.29 1.83 3.75
N LYS A 122 18.87 2.28 2.63
CA LYS A 122 20.28 1.98 2.30
C LYS A 122 21.23 2.41 3.41
N PHE A 123 21.02 3.61 3.94
CA PHE A 123 21.82 4.12 5.05
C PHE A 123 21.65 3.27 6.32
N GLN A 124 20.42 2.90 6.66
CA GLN A 124 20.14 2.04 7.82
C GLN A 124 20.81 0.67 7.69
N ILE A 125 20.70 0.02 6.52
CA ILE A 125 21.34 -1.28 6.27
C ILE A 125 22.86 -1.19 6.36
N GLU A 126 23.45 -0.11 5.82
CA GLU A 126 24.90 0.12 5.93
C GLU A 126 25.33 0.31 7.39
N MET A 127 24.53 1.02 8.21
CA MET A 127 24.79 1.16 9.64
C MET A 127 24.70 -0.18 10.37
N SER A 128 23.66 -0.99 10.12
CA SER A 128 23.51 -2.34 10.69
C SER A 128 24.66 -3.26 10.27
N ARG A 129 25.07 -3.21 9.01
CA ARG A 129 26.23 -3.95 8.50
C ARG A 129 27.51 -3.61 9.25
N ARG A 130 27.75 -2.32 9.53
CA ARG A 130 28.91 -1.85 10.32
C ARG A 130 28.83 -2.25 11.78
N ALA A 131 27.62 -2.33 12.35
CA ALA A 131 27.38 -2.77 13.71
C ALA A 131 27.50 -4.30 13.88
N GLY A 132 27.51 -5.06 12.77
CA GLY A 132 27.51 -6.52 12.79
C GLY A 132 26.12 -7.13 12.99
N ASP A 133 25.06 -6.34 12.82
CA ASP A 133 23.68 -6.80 12.91
C ASP A 133 23.27 -7.56 11.64
N PRO A 134 22.37 -8.55 11.74
CA PRO A 134 21.77 -9.22 10.58
C PRO A 134 21.04 -8.24 9.65
N ILE A 135 21.22 -8.36 8.34
CA ILE A 135 20.66 -7.43 7.35
C ILE A 135 19.79 -8.11 6.28
N GLU A 136 19.64 -9.44 6.31
CA GLU A 136 19.08 -10.22 5.21
C GLU A 136 17.61 -9.83 4.93
N VAL A 137 16.82 -9.67 5.99
CA VAL A 137 15.41 -9.27 5.88
C VAL A 137 15.30 -7.83 5.36
N ALA A 138 16.09 -6.91 5.92
CA ALA A 138 16.08 -5.51 5.52
C ALA A 138 16.52 -5.35 4.05
N GLN A 139 17.53 -6.12 3.62
CA GLN A 139 18.00 -6.12 2.24
C GLN A 139 16.93 -6.64 1.29
N LYS A 140 16.27 -7.75 1.61
CA LYS A 140 15.19 -8.29 0.78
C LYS A 140 14.04 -7.29 0.58
N SER A 141 13.65 -6.60 1.66
CA SER A 141 12.62 -5.57 1.59
C SER A 141 13.08 -4.33 0.81
N LEU A 142 14.35 -3.93 0.92
CA LEU A 142 14.90 -2.86 0.10
C LEU A 142 14.89 -3.22 -1.38
N ASP A 143 15.35 -4.41 -1.74
CA ASP A 143 15.37 -4.89 -3.14
C ASP A 143 13.95 -4.87 -3.74
N ARG A 144 12.95 -5.29 -2.95
CA ARG A 144 11.54 -5.24 -3.35
C ARG A 144 11.03 -3.82 -3.54
N LEU A 145 11.38 -2.90 -2.63
CA LEU A 145 10.96 -1.50 -2.71
C LEU A 145 11.57 -0.79 -3.92
N GLU A 146 12.84 -1.10 -4.24
CA GLU A 146 13.51 -0.59 -5.44
C GLU A 146 12.87 -1.12 -6.73
N GLU A 147 12.52 -2.41 -6.77
CA GLU A 147 11.79 -3.00 -7.89
C GLU A 147 10.44 -2.31 -8.11
N ILE A 148 9.66 -2.13 -7.03
CA ILE A 148 8.37 -1.44 -7.05
C ILE A 148 8.53 0.01 -7.53
N HIS A 149 9.54 0.74 -7.02
CA HIS A 149 9.80 2.12 -7.44
C HIS A 149 10.16 2.21 -8.92
N ALA A 150 11.05 1.34 -9.40
CA ALA A 150 11.44 1.31 -10.81
C ALA A 150 10.24 1.02 -11.72
N GLN A 151 9.38 0.09 -11.32
CA GLN A 151 8.15 -0.22 -12.06
C GLN A 151 7.17 0.96 -12.07
N ALA A 152 6.94 1.59 -10.91
CA ALA A 152 6.09 2.78 -10.79
C ALA A 152 6.59 3.94 -11.68
N GLN A 153 7.90 4.18 -11.73
CA GLN A 153 8.51 5.19 -12.60
C GLN A 153 8.32 4.86 -14.08
N ALA A 154 8.50 3.58 -14.46
CA ALA A 154 8.26 3.14 -15.83
C ALA A 154 6.80 3.34 -16.25
N ASP A 155 5.85 3.08 -15.36
CA ASP A 155 4.42 3.22 -15.67
C ASP A 155 3.98 4.69 -15.74
N ARG A 156 4.55 5.56 -14.88
CA ARG A 156 4.39 7.03 -15.01
C ARG A 156 4.92 7.55 -16.35
N ALA A 157 6.11 7.10 -16.76
CA ALA A 157 6.70 7.49 -18.03
C ALA A 157 5.83 7.06 -19.21
N LYS A 158 5.25 5.86 -19.17
CA LYS A 158 4.30 5.38 -20.19
C LYS A 158 3.01 6.22 -20.21
N ALA A 159 2.47 6.59 -19.05
CA ALA A 159 1.26 7.40 -18.95
C ALA A 159 1.47 8.82 -19.51
N GLN A 160 2.63 9.44 -19.26
CA GLN A 160 2.99 10.75 -19.81
C GLN A 160 3.32 10.72 -21.31
N ALA A 161 3.76 9.57 -21.83
CA ALA A 161 4.07 9.39 -23.25
C ALA A 161 2.84 9.26 -24.16
N VAL A 162 1.61 9.19 -23.62
CA VAL A 162 0.38 9.28 -24.43
C VAL A 162 0.13 10.75 -24.74
N PRO A 163 0.40 11.25 -25.97
CA PRO A 163 0.08 12.62 -26.30
C PRO A 163 -1.43 12.80 -26.18
N SER A 164 -1.86 13.70 -25.30
CA SER A 164 -3.21 14.25 -25.31
C SER A 164 -3.39 14.95 -26.65
N ARG A 165 -3.84 14.18 -27.65
CA ARG A 165 -4.03 14.65 -29.04
C ARG A 165 -5.31 15.45 -29.10
N ALA A 166 -5.38 16.53 -28.34
CA ALA A 166 -6.26 17.66 -28.59
C ALA A 166 -5.60 18.56 -29.65
N THR A 167 -5.23 17.98 -30.80
CA THR A 167 -5.06 18.76 -32.02
C THR A 167 -6.43 18.72 -32.69
N PRO A 168 -7.18 19.83 -32.76
CA PRO A 168 -8.41 19.84 -33.52
C PRO A 168 -8.09 19.39 -34.96
N PRO A 169 -8.88 18.48 -35.56
CA PRO A 169 -8.67 18.07 -36.93
C PRO A 169 -8.63 19.32 -37.82
N PRO A 170 -7.72 19.38 -38.82
CA PRO A 170 -7.56 20.54 -39.69
C PRO A 170 -8.85 20.94 -40.43
N ALA A 171 -9.83 20.05 -40.50
CA ALA A 171 -11.18 20.32 -41.00
C ALA A 171 -11.96 21.33 -40.13
N LEU A 172 -11.80 21.31 -38.80
CA LEU A 172 -12.50 22.24 -37.90
C LEU A 172 -11.86 23.63 -37.86
N ALA A 173 -10.53 23.72 -38.04
CA ALA A 173 -9.83 24.99 -38.14
C ALA A 173 -10.19 25.76 -39.43
N GLN A 174 -10.40 25.04 -40.53
CA GLN A 174 -10.83 25.64 -41.81
C GLN A 174 -12.28 26.13 -41.77
N SER A 175 -13.16 25.45 -41.01
CA SER A 175 -14.56 25.82 -40.91
C SER A 175 -14.79 27.10 -40.09
N LEU A 176 -13.94 27.39 -39.11
CA LEU A 176 -14.01 28.64 -38.31
C LEU A 176 -13.50 29.86 -39.09
N LEU A 177 -12.46 29.70 -39.93
CA LEU A 177 -12.00 30.78 -40.81
C LEU A 177 -12.99 31.09 -41.95
N GLY A 178 -13.67 30.07 -42.48
CA GLY A 178 -14.66 30.26 -43.54
C GLY A 178 -15.91 31.02 -43.09
N PHE A 179 -16.31 30.90 -41.82
CA PHE A 179 -17.51 31.55 -41.28
C PHE A 179 -17.28 33.05 -40.97
N MET A 180 -16.07 33.43 -40.55
CA MET A 180 -15.70 34.84 -40.31
C MET A 180 -15.52 35.65 -41.60
N ALA A 181 -15.25 35.00 -42.74
CA ALA A 181 -15.06 35.68 -44.03
C ALA A 181 -16.38 35.97 -44.79
N GLN A 182 -17.52 35.43 -44.35
CA GLN A 182 -18.84 35.67 -44.96
C GLN A 182 -19.74 36.62 -44.15
N SER A 183 -19.25 37.17 -43.04
CA SER A 183 -20.01 38.07 -42.15
C SER A 183 -19.51 39.53 -42.16
N GLY A 184 -18.76 39.93 -43.20
CA GLY A 184 -18.33 41.30 -43.47
C GLY A 184 -18.98 41.89 -44.72
#